data_AF-A0A1Z8YY64-F1
#
_entry.id   AF-A0A1Z8YY64-F1
#
_cell.length_a   1.000
_cell.length_b   1.000
_cell.length_c   1.000
_cell.angle_alpha   90.00
_cell.angle_beta   90.00
_cell.angle_gamma   90.00
#
_symmetry.space_group_name_H-M   'P 1'
#
loop_
_entity.id
_entity.type
_entity.pdbx_description
1 polymer ?
#
loop_
_entity_poly.entity_id
_entity_poly.type
_entity_poly.pdbx_seq_one_letter_code
_entity_poly.pdbx_strand_id
1 'polypeptide(L)'
;MNDSDIYAIIKSLVGHKEDALSRSPRALIKRLLPIDAAYGYYLSNKVEFYDPIKDEVFYRNIKYDNEKLRLESIAYINGRIDYYNRLCDDEYAKKGAIYDYIDPIYKWGVKVKLSQSILTDINHGSYTTTKETIHIINNEYVYKCALKLDSEQFVERFNKMIYVYLYKISGGKKLLVDNTLYNPIIEYEDWFMSAGIDVHEIKSLADGLRGMKSSDNPVNYTKISNAKKINASYSIRANPDHKKWYSSPVESKIISLIENGMIDGFISDCMFKNVNKINIKKLALKLNCSDKTAKKFMNQHAPYLLD
;
A
#
# COMPACT_ATOMS: atom_id res chain seq x y z
N MET A 1 -15.14 -15.90 1.08
CA MET A 1 -13.84 -16.47 0.64
C MET A 1 -13.34 -17.42 1.74
N ASN A 2 -12.69 -18.54 1.41
CA ASN A 2 -12.21 -19.48 2.44
C ASN A 2 -10.77 -19.15 2.89
N ASP A 3 -10.31 -19.79 3.96
CA ASP A 3 -8.97 -19.57 4.54
C ASP A 3 -7.83 -19.97 3.58
N SER A 4 -8.04 -20.99 2.74
CA SER A 4 -7.06 -21.45 1.75
C SER A 4 -6.84 -20.42 0.64
N ASP A 5 -7.91 -19.80 0.16
CA ASP A 5 -7.87 -18.73 -0.83
C ASP A 5 -7.10 -17.52 -0.29
N ILE A 6 -7.37 -17.13 0.97
CA ILE A 6 -6.68 -16.02 1.63
C ILE A 6 -5.18 -16.33 1.80
N TYR A 7 -4.85 -17.56 2.18
CA TYR A 7 -3.46 -17.99 2.26
C TYR A 7 -2.75 -17.93 0.91
N ALA A 8 -3.41 -18.34 -0.17
CA ALA A 8 -2.86 -18.24 -1.53
C ALA A 8 -2.62 -16.78 -1.94
N ILE A 9 -3.53 -15.86 -1.61
CA ILE A 9 -3.36 -14.42 -1.83
C ILE A 9 -2.14 -13.91 -1.04
N ILE A 10 -1.99 -14.29 0.22
CA ILE A 10 -0.84 -13.92 1.05
C ILE A 10 0.47 -14.41 0.42
N LYS A 11 0.52 -15.65 -0.10
CA LYS A 11 1.70 -16.17 -0.84
C LYS A 11 2.06 -15.25 -2.02
N SER A 12 1.07 -14.79 -2.79
CA SER A 12 1.29 -13.86 -3.91
C SER A 12 1.81 -12.48 -3.45
N LEU A 13 1.29 -11.95 -2.34
CA LEU A 13 1.74 -10.67 -1.77
C LEU A 13 3.17 -10.70 -1.29
N VAL A 14 3.64 -11.82 -0.74
CA VAL A 14 5.05 -11.96 -0.30
C VAL A 14 5.98 -12.42 -1.42
N GLY A 15 5.48 -12.51 -2.65
CA GLY A 15 6.27 -12.88 -3.84
C GLY A 15 6.76 -14.33 -3.84
N HIS A 16 6.08 -15.23 -3.12
CA HIS A 16 6.44 -16.64 -3.12
C HIS A 16 6.12 -17.28 -4.49
N LYS A 17 7.12 -17.96 -5.08
CA LYS A 17 7.00 -18.77 -6.30
C LYS A 17 7.23 -20.24 -5.93
N GLU A 18 6.36 -21.13 -6.41
CA GLU A 18 6.38 -22.56 -6.04
C GLU A 18 7.64 -23.30 -6.55
N ASP A 19 8.24 -22.83 -7.65
CA ASP A 19 9.35 -23.54 -8.34
C ASP A 19 10.75 -23.04 -8.01
N ALA A 20 10.85 -21.96 -7.23
CA ALA A 20 12.16 -21.47 -6.80
C ALA A 20 12.66 -22.31 -5.61
N LEU A 21 13.99 -22.44 -5.46
CA LEU A 21 14.70 -22.77 -4.20
C LEU A 21 14.41 -21.72 -3.10
N SER A 22 13.15 -21.28 -3.00
CA SER A 22 12.70 -20.14 -2.27
C SER A 22 12.57 -20.49 -0.81
N ARG A 23 12.81 -19.47 0.02
CA ARG A 23 12.51 -19.51 1.45
C ARG A 23 11.07 -19.98 1.62
N SER A 24 10.84 -20.84 2.62
CA SER A 24 9.50 -21.34 2.90
C SER A 24 8.48 -20.19 2.97
N PRO A 25 7.22 -20.39 2.52
CA PRO A 25 6.19 -19.34 2.58
C PRO A 25 6.12 -18.67 3.95
N ARG A 26 6.28 -19.46 5.00
CA ARG A 26 6.31 -19.01 6.40
C ARG A 26 7.43 -17.98 6.65
N ALA A 27 8.62 -18.18 6.12
CA ALA A 27 9.73 -17.23 6.28
C ALA A 27 9.46 -15.89 5.55
N LEU A 28 8.72 -15.92 4.45
CA LEU A 28 8.35 -14.73 3.68
C LEU A 28 7.17 -13.98 4.33
N ILE A 29 6.23 -14.71 4.94
CA ILE A 29 5.08 -14.13 5.67
C ILE A 29 5.52 -13.19 6.78
N LYS A 30 6.70 -13.38 7.40
CA LYS A 30 7.26 -12.43 8.38
C LYS A 30 7.41 -10.99 7.83
N ARG A 31 7.41 -10.83 6.51
CA ARG A 31 7.54 -9.54 5.79
C ARG A 31 6.25 -9.15 5.07
N LEU A 32 5.12 -9.77 5.41
CA LEU A 32 3.83 -9.41 4.83
C LEU A 32 3.46 -7.98 5.24
N LEU A 33 3.07 -7.18 4.26
CA LEU A 33 2.72 -5.77 4.42
C LEU A 33 1.26 -5.54 4.00
N PRO A 34 0.59 -4.52 4.54
CA PRO A 34 -0.69 -4.04 4.03
C PRO A 34 -0.52 -3.41 2.64
N ILE A 35 -1.63 -3.23 1.92
CA ILE A 35 -1.64 -2.51 0.64
C ILE A 35 -2.04 -1.04 0.83
N ASP A 36 -1.40 -0.15 0.08
CA ASP A 36 -1.70 1.29 0.07
C ASP A 36 -2.60 1.70 -1.11
N ALA A 37 -2.56 0.92 -2.18
CA ALA A 37 -3.34 1.20 -3.39
C ALA A 37 -3.64 -0.06 -4.17
N ALA A 38 -4.77 -0.06 -4.87
CA ALA A 38 -5.12 -1.07 -5.86
C ALA A 38 -5.51 -0.40 -7.19
N TYR A 39 -5.24 -1.08 -8.30
CA TYR A 39 -5.55 -0.57 -9.64
C TYR A 39 -5.65 -1.70 -10.67
N GLY A 40 -6.18 -1.35 -11.84
CA GLY A 40 -6.47 -2.30 -12.90
C GLY A 40 -5.23 -2.96 -13.47
N TYR A 41 -5.34 -4.27 -13.72
CA TYR A 41 -4.34 -5.02 -14.47
C TYR A 41 -4.53 -4.84 -15.99
N TYR A 42 -5.78 -4.86 -16.48
CA TYR A 42 -6.14 -4.82 -17.90
C TYR A 42 -6.42 -3.39 -18.40
N LEU A 43 -5.46 -2.48 -18.23
CA LEU A 43 -5.60 -1.08 -18.65
C LEU A 43 -5.22 -0.85 -20.13
N SER A 44 -4.58 -1.84 -20.76
CA SER A 44 -4.27 -1.86 -22.19
C SER A 44 -5.49 -2.32 -23.00
N ASN A 45 -5.58 -1.90 -24.25
CA ASN A 45 -6.57 -2.38 -25.23
C ASN A 45 -6.12 -3.63 -25.99
N LYS A 46 -4.94 -4.17 -25.67
CA LYS A 46 -4.41 -5.41 -26.26
C LYS A 46 -3.66 -6.26 -25.24
N VAL A 47 -3.66 -7.56 -25.50
CA VAL A 47 -2.75 -8.56 -24.91
C VAL A 47 -1.88 -9.11 -26.02
N GLU A 48 -0.59 -9.26 -25.78
CA GLU A 48 0.38 -9.71 -26.78
C GLU A 48 1.44 -10.63 -26.18
N PHE A 49 2.01 -11.45 -27.04
CA PHE A 49 3.06 -12.41 -26.75
C PHE A 49 3.98 -12.48 -27.97
N TYR A 50 5.28 -12.26 -27.74
CA TYR A 50 6.31 -12.49 -28.74
C TYR A 50 6.86 -13.90 -28.56
N ASP A 51 6.88 -14.68 -29.65
CA ASP A 51 7.42 -16.04 -29.71
C ASP A 51 8.87 -15.99 -30.23
N PRO A 52 9.88 -16.17 -29.37
CA PRO A 52 11.30 -16.11 -29.76
C PRO A 52 11.76 -17.25 -30.66
N ILE A 53 11.01 -18.36 -30.73
CA ILE A 53 11.36 -19.50 -31.60
C ILE A 53 10.93 -19.18 -33.03
N LYS A 54 9.76 -18.56 -33.20
CA LYS A 54 9.16 -18.24 -34.51
C LYS A 54 9.46 -16.83 -35.01
N ASP A 55 10.02 -15.98 -34.16
CA ASP A 55 10.21 -14.54 -34.42
C ASP A 55 8.88 -13.86 -34.84
N GLU A 56 7.80 -14.17 -34.13
CA GLU A 56 6.44 -13.70 -34.44
C GLU A 56 5.76 -13.09 -33.21
N VAL A 57 5.01 -12.00 -33.40
CA VAL A 57 4.18 -11.37 -32.34
C VAL A 57 2.72 -11.77 -32.50
N PHE A 58 2.19 -12.51 -31.53
CA PHE A 58 0.76 -12.80 -31.41
C PHE A 58 0.09 -11.73 -30.55
N TYR A 59 -1.04 -11.18 -31.02
CA TYR A 59 -1.81 -10.23 -30.21
C TYR A 59 -3.32 -10.40 -30.41
N ARG A 60 -4.07 -9.99 -29.39
CA ARG A 60 -5.53 -9.86 -29.42
C ARG A 60 -5.96 -8.57 -28.75
N ASN A 61 -6.97 -7.93 -29.32
CA ASN A 61 -7.58 -6.76 -28.72
C ASN A 61 -8.44 -7.18 -27.53
N ILE A 62 -8.35 -6.43 -26.44
CA ILE A 62 -9.18 -6.57 -25.26
C ILE A 62 -9.96 -5.29 -25.03
N LYS A 63 -11.20 -5.45 -24.57
CA LYS A 63 -12.01 -4.36 -24.06
C LYS A 63 -12.34 -4.69 -22.61
N TYR A 64 -11.94 -3.83 -21.68
CA TYR A 64 -12.09 -4.09 -20.24
C TYR A 64 -13.55 -4.16 -19.79
N ASP A 65 -14.47 -3.58 -20.56
CA ASP A 65 -15.92 -3.61 -20.36
C ASP A 65 -16.59 -4.86 -20.98
N ASN A 66 -15.88 -5.63 -21.81
CA ASN A 66 -16.35 -6.88 -22.38
C ASN A 66 -15.55 -8.07 -21.80
N GLU A 67 -16.03 -8.54 -20.66
CA GLU A 67 -15.41 -9.60 -19.87
C GLU A 67 -15.25 -10.92 -20.65
N LYS A 68 -16.24 -11.29 -21.48
CA LYS A 68 -16.19 -12.50 -22.31
C LYS A 68 -15.06 -12.41 -23.33
N LEU A 69 -15.01 -11.31 -24.10
CA LEU A 69 -13.98 -11.09 -25.11
C LEU A 69 -12.57 -11.00 -24.48
N ARG A 70 -12.47 -10.38 -23.30
CA ARG A 70 -11.23 -10.30 -22.52
C ARG A 70 -10.71 -11.70 -22.18
N LEU A 71 -11.57 -12.56 -21.63
CA LEU A 71 -11.21 -13.93 -21.26
C LEU A 71 -10.85 -14.79 -22.47
N GLU A 72 -11.59 -14.69 -23.57
CA GLU A 72 -11.30 -15.41 -24.84
C GLU A 72 -9.95 -14.98 -25.42
N SER A 73 -9.66 -13.68 -25.42
CA SER A 73 -8.40 -13.12 -25.91
C SER A 73 -7.20 -13.56 -25.07
N ILE A 74 -7.33 -13.55 -23.74
CA ILE A 74 -6.29 -14.05 -22.83
C ILE A 74 -6.11 -15.56 -23.00
N ALA A 75 -7.19 -16.32 -23.16
CA ALA A 75 -7.09 -17.76 -23.39
C ALA A 75 -6.35 -18.09 -24.70
N TYR A 76 -6.59 -17.33 -25.77
CA TYR A 76 -5.87 -17.47 -27.03
C TYR A 76 -4.36 -17.23 -26.84
N ILE A 77 -3.98 -16.11 -26.20
CA ILE A 77 -2.55 -15.80 -25.97
C ILE A 77 -1.90 -16.81 -25.03
N ASN A 78 -2.56 -17.23 -23.96
CA ASN A 78 -2.04 -18.26 -23.06
C ASN A 78 -1.89 -19.61 -23.76
N GLY A 79 -2.76 -19.94 -24.73
CA GLY A 79 -2.57 -21.12 -25.57
C GLY A 79 -1.33 -21.04 -26.46
N ARG A 80 -0.95 -19.83 -26.94
CA ARG A 80 0.32 -19.61 -27.65
C ARG A 80 1.53 -19.75 -26.73
N ILE A 81 1.45 -19.20 -25.53
CA ILE A 81 2.51 -19.33 -24.51
C ILE A 81 2.71 -20.79 -24.11
N ASP A 82 1.63 -21.54 -23.85
CA ASP A 82 1.69 -22.97 -23.52
C ASP A 82 2.30 -23.79 -24.66
N TYR A 83 1.91 -23.52 -25.90
CA TYR A 83 2.53 -24.16 -27.06
C TYR A 83 4.04 -23.87 -27.16
N TYR A 84 4.45 -22.61 -26.96
CA TYR A 84 5.86 -22.22 -26.91
C TYR A 84 6.62 -22.95 -25.79
N ASN A 85 6.09 -22.92 -24.56
CA ASN A 85 6.73 -23.56 -23.40
C ASN A 85 6.92 -25.07 -23.61
N ARG A 86 5.96 -25.77 -24.23
CA ARG A 86 6.10 -27.19 -24.58
C ARG A 86 7.18 -27.45 -25.63
N LEU A 87 7.33 -26.56 -26.62
CA LEU A 87 8.42 -26.67 -27.59
C LEU A 87 9.79 -26.49 -26.93
N CYS A 88 9.90 -25.58 -25.96
CA CYS A 88 11.13 -25.42 -25.17
C CYS A 88 11.54 -26.74 -24.50
N ASP A 89 10.58 -27.48 -23.94
CA ASP A 89 10.81 -28.79 -23.31
C ASP A 89 11.21 -29.90 -24.29
N ASP A 90 10.46 -30.06 -25.37
CA ASP A 90 10.57 -31.25 -26.20
C ASP A 90 11.74 -31.21 -27.20
N GLU A 91 12.00 -30.04 -27.80
CA GLU A 91 12.91 -29.89 -28.94
C GLU A 91 14.21 -29.14 -28.62
N TYR A 92 14.17 -28.13 -27.73
CA TYR A 92 15.27 -27.18 -27.57
C TYR A 92 16.15 -27.43 -26.33
N ALA A 93 15.58 -28.00 -25.25
CA ALA A 93 16.37 -28.53 -24.14
C ALA A 93 17.38 -29.61 -24.59
N LYS A 94 17.05 -30.39 -25.62
CA LYS A 94 17.94 -31.41 -26.21
C LYS A 94 19.01 -30.85 -27.15
N LYS A 95 18.83 -29.63 -27.69
CA LYS A 95 19.73 -29.00 -28.65
C LYS A 95 20.63 -27.90 -28.05
N GLY A 96 20.51 -27.64 -26.74
CA GLY A 96 21.33 -26.65 -26.04
C GLY A 96 20.95 -25.18 -26.32
N ALA A 97 19.80 -24.93 -26.94
CA ALA A 97 19.26 -23.58 -27.08
C ALA A 97 18.56 -23.17 -25.78
N ILE A 98 18.89 -22.00 -25.23
CA ILE A 98 18.38 -21.51 -23.95
C ILE A 98 17.25 -20.53 -24.24
N TYR A 99 16.03 -21.05 -24.35
CA TYR A 99 14.81 -20.26 -24.38
C TYR A 99 14.16 -20.30 -22.99
N ASP A 100 13.88 -19.12 -22.43
CA ASP A 100 13.26 -19.02 -21.11
C ASP A 100 11.77 -19.32 -21.19
N TYR A 101 11.25 -19.99 -20.16
CA TYR A 101 9.81 -20.16 -19.97
C TYR A 101 9.11 -18.83 -19.78
N ILE A 102 7.92 -18.72 -20.36
CA ILE A 102 7.11 -17.52 -20.26
C ILE A 102 5.89 -17.82 -19.41
N ASP A 103 5.71 -17.01 -18.36
CA ASP A 103 4.57 -17.11 -17.46
C ASP A 103 3.26 -16.78 -18.23
N PRO A 104 2.18 -17.53 -18.01
CA PRO A 104 0.89 -17.23 -18.63
C PRO A 104 0.34 -15.88 -18.12
N ILE A 105 -0.38 -15.19 -18.99
CA ILE A 105 -1.08 -13.95 -18.63
C ILE A 105 -2.18 -14.29 -17.62
N TYR A 106 -2.19 -13.56 -16.50
CA TYR A 106 -3.23 -13.71 -15.48
C TYR A 106 -4.62 -13.48 -16.06
N LYS A 107 -5.60 -14.28 -15.63
CA LYS A 107 -7.02 -14.17 -16.06
C LYS A 107 -7.84 -13.25 -15.15
N TRP A 108 -7.44 -13.12 -13.89
CA TRP A 108 -8.15 -12.39 -12.86
C TRP A 108 -7.21 -11.45 -12.10
N GLY A 109 -6.40 -10.70 -12.84
CA GLY A 109 -5.37 -9.83 -12.29
C GLY A 109 -5.91 -8.55 -11.65
N VAL A 110 -5.47 -8.26 -10.43
CA VAL A 110 -5.57 -6.96 -9.78
C VAL A 110 -4.17 -6.55 -9.35
N LYS A 111 -3.74 -5.33 -9.65
CA LYS A 111 -2.44 -4.82 -9.22
C LYS A 111 -2.61 -4.11 -7.88
N VAL A 112 -1.71 -4.39 -6.94
CA VAL A 112 -1.69 -3.78 -5.62
C VAL A 112 -0.30 -3.24 -5.30
N LYS A 113 -0.26 -2.09 -4.62
CA LYS A 113 0.96 -1.48 -4.11
C LYS A 113 1.09 -1.82 -2.63
N LEU A 114 2.19 -2.46 -2.23
CA LEU A 114 2.48 -2.71 -0.82
C LEU A 114 2.89 -1.42 -0.10
N SER A 115 2.57 -1.36 1.18
CA SER A 115 2.98 -0.29 2.10
C SER A 115 4.48 -0.33 2.36
N GLN A 116 5.04 0.74 2.93
CA GLN A 116 6.40 0.73 3.46
C GLN A 116 6.39 0.15 4.88
N SER A 117 7.34 -0.73 5.17
CA SER A 117 7.48 -1.33 6.50
C SER A 117 7.90 -0.29 7.52
N ILE A 118 7.21 -0.23 8.66
CA ILE A 118 7.64 0.60 9.80
C ILE A 118 8.72 -0.07 10.64
N LEU A 119 8.94 -1.38 10.46
CA LEU A 119 9.88 -2.18 11.23
C LEU A 119 11.26 -2.34 10.57
N THR A 120 11.44 -1.91 9.31
CA THR A 120 12.75 -1.95 8.66
C THR A 120 13.64 -0.79 9.12
N ASP A 121 14.76 -1.12 9.75
CA ASP A 121 15.81 -0.17 10.10
C ASP A 121 16.37 0.53 8.85
N ILE A 122 16.27 1.86 8.84
CA ILE A 122 16.88 2.76 7.83
C ILE A 122 18.43 2.76 7.94
N ASN A 123 19.01 1.99 8.87
CA ASN A 123 20.44 2.02 9.21
C ASN A 123 21.36 1.19 8.30
N HIS A 124 20.90 0.72 7.14
CA HIS A 124 21.83 0.29 6.10
C HIS A 124 22.03 1.43 5.11
N GLY A 125 23.25 2.01 5.13
CA GLY A 125 23.74 3.06 4.23
C GLY A 125 23.83 2.63 2.76
N SER A 126 22.77 2.04 2.24
CA SER A 126 22.54 1.79 0.84
C SER A 126 21.44 2.74 0.41
N TYR A 127 21.73 3.62 -0.55
CA TYR A 127 20.76 4.40 -1.30
C TYR A 127 19.88 3.47 -2.16
N THR A 128 19.24 2.48 -1.56
CA THR A 128 18.14 1.76 -2.20
C THR A 128 16.92 2.65 -2.06
N THR A 129 16.66 3.45 -3.09
CA THR A 129 15.29 3.87 -3.41
C THR A 129 14.35 2.71 -3.06
N THR A 130 13.46 2.92 -2.10
CA THR A 130 12.40 1.97 -1.75
C THR A 130 11.57 1.76 -3.00
N LYS A 131 11.95 0.77 -3.82
CA LYS A 131 11.23 0.44 -5.05
C LYS A 131 9.80 0.14 -4.62
N GLU A 132 8.86 0.86 -5.19
CA GLU A 132 7.44 0.60 -4.95
C GLU A 132 7.14 -0.85 -5.37
N THR A 133 6.86 -1.71 -4.40
CA THR A 133 6.64 -3.12 -4.67
C THR A 133 5.20 -3.32 -5.13
N ILE A 134 5.04 -3.40 -6.46
CA ILE A 134 3.76 -3.69 -7.11
C ILE A 134 3.63 -5.20 -7.23
N HIS A 135 2.58 -5.76 -6.64
CA HIS A 135 2.22 -7.17 -6.76
C HIS A 135 0.96 -7.34 -7.62
N ILE A 136 0.83 -8.51 -8.25
CA ILE A 136 -0.37 -8.90 -8.98
C ILE A 136 -1.05 -10.03 -8.21
N ILE A 137 -2.32 -9.84 -7.90
CA ILE A 137 -3.20 -10.85 -7.33
C ILE A 137 -4.01 -11.44 -8.47
N ASN A 138 -3.88 -12.74 -8.72
CA ASN A 138 -4.66 -13.46 -9.73
C ASN A 138 -5.75 -14.29 -9.05
N ASN A 139 -6.87 -13.66 -8.70
CA ASN A 139 -7.98 -14.32 -8.01
C ASN A 139 -9.33 -13.79 -8.52
N GLU A 140 -10.21 -14.68 -8.98
CA GLU A 140 -11.50 -14.31 -9.58
C GLU A 140 -12.40 -13.53 -8.62
N TYR A 141 -12.47 -13.94 -7.36
CA TYR A 141 -13.30 -13.27 -6.37
C TYR A 141 -12.79 -11.86 -6.08
N VAL A 142 -11.49 -11.71 -5.84
CA VAL A 142 -10.85 -10.40 -5.61
C VAL A 142 -11.06 -9.48 -6.82
N TYR A 143 -10.88 -10.01 -8.03
CA TYR A 143 -11.14 -9.27 -9.27
C TYR A 143 -12.60 -8.81 -9.37
N LYS A 144 -13.57 -9.68 -9.09
CA LYS A 144 -15.00 -9.31 -9.09
C LYS A 144 -15.34 -8.25 -8.03
N CYS A 145 -14.65 -8.26 -6.89
CA CYS A 145 -14.75 -7.18 -5.92
C CYS A 145 -14.16 -5.87 -6.44
N ALA A 146 -13.00 -5.92 -7.10
CA ALA A 146 -12.34 -4.77 -7.73
C ALA A 146 -13.14 -4.16 -8.90
N LEU A 147 -14.09 -4.89 -9.49
CA LEU A 147 -15.07 -4.35 -10.45
C LEU A 147 -16.19 -3.53 -9.79
N LYS A 148 -16.36 -3.63 -8.47
CA LYS A 148 -17.47 -2.98 -7.74
C LYS A 148 -17.02 -1.86 -6.82
N LEU A 149 -15.86 -1.99 -6.20
CA LEU A 149 -15.34 -1.03 -5.22
C LEU A 149 -14.44 -0.01 -5.90
N ASP A 150 -14.41 1.22 -5.38
CA ASP A 150 -13.29 2.14 -5.64
C ASP A 150 -12.02 1.68 -4.89
N SER A 151 -10.90 2.37 -5.16
CA SER A 151 -9.59 2.01 -4.59
C SER A 151 -9.55 2.08 -3.07
N GLU A 152 -10.16 3.10 -2.47
CA GLU A 152 -10.13 3.32 -1.02
C GLU A 152 -10.91 2.23 -0.29
N GLN A 153 -12.17 2.01 -0.68
CA GLN A 153 -13.01 0.96 -0.13
C GLN A 153 -12.42 -0.44 -0.36
N PHE A 154 -11.79 -0.67 -1.51
CA PHE A 154 -11.14 -1.94 -1.78
C PHE A 154 -9.96 -2.17 -0.85
N VAL A 155 -9.09 -1.17 -0.69
CA VAL A 155 -7.88 -1.26 0.13
C VAL A 155 -8.23 -1.54 1.59
N GLU A 156 -9.17 -0.79 2.17
CA GLU A 156 -9.61 -0.99 3.56
C GLU A 156 -10.13 -2.41 3.79
N ARG A 157 -11.05 -2.86 2.94
CA ARG A 157 -11.69 -4.18 3.07
C ARG A 157 -10.71 -5.31 2.80
N PHE A 158 -9.78 -5.11 1.87
CA PHE A 158 -8.72 -6.08 1.55
C PHE A 158 -7.74 -6.21 2.71
N ASN A 159 -7.27 -5.10 3.27
CA ASN A 159 -6.41 -5.12 4.45
C ASN A 159 -7.14 -5.76 5.64
N LYS A 160 -8.42 -5.46 5.83
CA LYS A 160 -9.26 -6.05 6.90
C LYS A 160 -9.38 -7.57 6.74
N MET A 161 -9.56 -8.06 5.51
CA MET A 161 -9.62 -9.50 5.23
C MET A 161 -8.35 -10.23 5.68
N ILE A 162 -7.18 -9.69 5.33
CA ILE A 162 -5.89 -10.29 5.73
C ILE A 162 -5.69 -10.17 7.24
N TYR A 163 -5.96 -9.01 7.83
CA TYR A 163 -5.83 -8.80 9.27
C TYR A 163 -6.67 -9.80 10.09
N VAL A 164 -7.96 -9.98 9.72
CA VAL A 164 -8.84 -10.96 10.37
C VAL A 164 -8.28 -12.39 10.23
N TYR A 165 -7.74 -12.73 9.06
CA TYR A 165 -7.09 -14.03 8.85
C TYR A 165 -5.87 -14.20 9.75
N LEU A 166 -4.97 -13.21 9.83
CA LEU A 166 -3.78 -13.23 10.69
C LEU A 166 -4.15 -13.40 12.17
N TYR A 167 -5.18 -12.68 12.64
CA TYR A 167 -5.65 -12.77 14.03
C TYR A 167 -6.31 -14.12 14.34
N LYS A 168 -7.03 -14.69 13.36
CA LYS A 168 -7.63 -16.03 13.48
C LYS A 168 -6.54 -17.10 13.64
N ILE A 169 -5.48 -17.06 12.83
CA ILE A 169 -4.39 -18.06 12.91
C ILE A 169 -3.45 -17.84 14.10
N SER A 170 -3.39 -16.64 14.68
CA SER A 170 -2.66 -16.38 15.93
C SER A 170 -3.40 -16.88 17.18
N GLY A 171 -4.69 -17.23 17.03
CA GLY A 171 -5.56 -17.66 18.13
C GLY A 171 -5.83 -16.54 19.14
N GLY A 172 -5.71 -15.27 18.73
CA GLY A 172 -5.91 -14.11 19.60
C GLY A 172 -4.88 -13.94 20.71
N LYS A 173 -3.76 -14.66 20.65
CA LYS A 173 -2.71 -14.60 21.68
C LYS A 173 -1.78 -13.42 21.42
N LYS A 174 -1.29 -12.81 22.50
CA LYS A 174 -0.17 -11.87 22.43
C LYS A 174 1.08 -12.62 21.94
N LEU A 175 1.54 -12.26 20.75
CA LEU A 175 2.68 -12.92 20.11
C LEU A 175 4.01 -12.38 20.67
N LEU A 176 5.01 -13.25 20.75
CA LEU A 176 6.40 -12.86 21.00
C LEU A 176 7.04 -12.33 19.72
N VAL A 177 8.07 -11.49 19.86
CA VAL A 177 8.79 -10.83 18.73
C VAL A 177 9.32 -11.83 17.70
N ASP A 178 9.70 -13.03 18.13
CA ASP A 178 10.24 -14.08 17.24
C ASP A 178 9.16 -14.81 16.44
N ASN A 179 7.87 -14.61 16.75
CA ASN A 179 6.78 -15.24 16.03
C ASN A 179 6.69 -14.71 14.60
N THR A 180 6.48 -15.62 13.64
CA THR A 180 6.31 -15.29 12.22
C THR A 180 5.24 -14.23 11.96
N LEU A 181 4.16 -14.22 12.74
CA LEU A 181 3.01 -13.33 12.56
C LEU A 181 3.12 -12.04 13.36
N TYR A 182 4.15 -11.89 14.21
CA TYR A 182 4.33 -10.70 15.06
C TYR A 182 4.45 -9.42 14.22
N ASN A 183 5.40 -9.39 13.28
CA ASN A 183 5.62 -8.24 12.40
C ASN A 183 4.39 -7.93 11.53
N PRO A 184 3.80 -8.88 10.79
CA PRO A 184 2.61 -8.59 9.97
C PRO A 184 1.44 -8.02 10.76
N ILE A 185 1.16 -8.52 11.97
CA ILE A 185 0.05 -7.98 12.77
C ILE A 185 0.29 -6.52 13.12
N ILE A 186 1.52 -6.17 13.54
CA ILE A 186 1.89 -4.79 13.87
C ILE A 186 1.79 -3.88 12.65
N GLU A 187 2.29 -4.31 11.49
CA GLU A 187 2.23 -3.51 10.26
C GLU A 187 0.77 -3.21 9.83
N TYR A 188 -0.14 -4.18 9.99
CA TYR A 188 -1.57 -3.95 9.68
C TYR A 188 -2.26 -3.08 10.72
N GLU A 189 -1.96 -3.26 12.01
CA GLU A 189 -2.50 -2.40 13.08
C GLU A 189 -2.06 -0.96 12.90
N ASP A 190 -0.77 -0.74 12.62
CA ASP A 190 -0.22 0.58 12.33
C ASP A 190 -0.88 1.21 11.09
N TRP A 191 -1.07 0.43 10.02
CA TRP A 191 -1.74 0.92 8.83
C TRP A 191 -3.18 1.43 9.11
N PHE A 192 -3.98 0.68 9.87
CA PHE A 192 -5.34 1.12 10.25
C PHE A 192 -5.30 2.37 11.14
N MET A 193 -4.42 2.40 12.15
CA MET A 193 -4.27 3.54 13.04
C MET A 193 -3.88 4.81 12.28
N SER A 194 -2.99 4.69 11.31
CA SER A 194 -2.41 5.81 10.56
C SER A 194 -3.31 6.31 9.44
N ALA A 195 -4.15 5.43 8.90
CA ALA A 195 -5.27 5.82 8.06
C ALA A 195 -6.41 6.47 8.87
N GLY A 196 -6.38 6.40 10.21
CA GLY A 196 -7.43 6.93 11.09
C GLY A 196 -8.72 6.12 11.02
N ILE A 197 -8.64 4.82 10.72
CA ILE A 197 -9.80 3.96 10.47
C ILE A 197 -9.98 2.99 11.62
N ASP A 198 -11.20 2.92 12.18
CA ASP A 198 -11.55 1.88 13.14
C ASP A 198 -11.73 0.54 12.42
N VAL A 199 -10.83 -0.40 12.72
CA VAL A 199 -10.84 -1.75 12.16
C VAL A 199 -12.18 -2.47 12.42
N HIS A 200 -12.92 -2.14 13.48
CA HIS A 200 -14.21 -2.76 13.81
C HIS A 200 -15.37 -2.26 12.94
N GLU A 201 -15.24 -1.09 12.33
CA GLU A 201 -16.26 -0.50 11.45
C GLU A 201 -16.13 -1.00 9.99
N ILE A 202 -14.95 -1.50 9.62
CA ILE A 202 -14.67 -2.01 8.26
C ILE A 202 -15.20 -3.45 8.12
N LYS A 203 -16.00 -3.69 7.07
CA LYS A 203 -16.38 -5.05 6.66
C LYS A 203 -15.22 -5.74 5.93
N SER A 204 -15.01 -7.02 6.19
CA SER A 204 -13.97 -7.78 5.50
C SER A 204 -14.33 -7.94 4.01
N LEU A 205 -13.33 -7.94 3.13
CA LEU A 205 -13.54 -8.31 1.73
C LEU A 205 -14.10 -9.74 1.60
N ALA A 206 -13.79 -10.64 2.56
CA ALA A 206 -14.29 -12.01 2.57
C ALA A 206 -15.81 -12.13 2.80
N ASP A 207 -16.44 -11.10 3.39
CA ASP A 207 -17.89 -11.06 3.69
C ASP A 207 -18.73 -10.82 2.43
N GLY A 208 -18.08 -10.46 1.32
CA GLY A 208 -18.73 -10.20 0.04
C GLY A 208 -19.43 -8.85 -0.06
N LEU A 209 -19.92 -8.58 -1.28
CA LEU A 209 -20.46 -7.28 -1.69
C LEU A 209 -21.93 -7.37 -2.09
N ARG A 210 -22.70 -8.26 -1.44
CA ARG A 210 -24.11 -8.48 -1.78
C ARG A 210 -24.91 -7.23 -1.45
N GLY A 211 -25.71 -6.75 -2.41
CA GLY A 211 -26.55 -5.55 -2.26
C GLY A 211 -25.79 -4.21 -2.36
N MET A 212 -24.47 -4.24 -2.53
CA MET A 212 -23.68 -3.03 -2.71
C MET A 212 -23.77 -2.55 -4.17
N LYS A 213 -23.99 -1.24 -4.35
CA LYS A 213 -23.93 -0.61 -5.68
C LYS A 213 -22.49 -0.62 -6.16
N SER A 214 -22.32 -0.68 -7.49
CA SER A 214 -20.98 -0.54 -8.08
C SER A 214 -20.57 0.93 -8.00
N SER A 215 -19.31 1.17 -7.67
CA SER A 215 -18.70 2.49 -7.72
C SER A 215 -18.68 3.01 -9.15
N ASP A 216 -18.77 4.34 -9.30
CA ASP A 216 -18.62 5.01 -10.59
C ASP A 216 -17.19 4.91 -11.14
N ASN A 217 -16.20 4.70 -10.26
CA ASN A 217 -14.80 4.49 -10.64
C ASN A 217 -14.19 3.25 -9.95
N PRO A 218 -14.52 2.03 -10.43
CA PRO A 218 -13.99 0.80 -9.88
C PRO A 218 -12.46 0.68 -9.99
N VAL A 219 -11.85 -0.06 -9.06
CA VAL A 219 -10.41 -0.35 -9.04
C VAL A 219 -9.90 -0.84 -10.38
N ASN A 220 -10.61 -1.79 -11.00
CA ASN A 220 -10.16 -2.42 -12.24
C ASN A 220 -10.11 -1.49 -13.46
N TYR A 221 -10.79 -0.34 -13.40
CA TYR A 221 -10.77 0.67 -14.45
C TYR A 221 -9.84 1.85 -14.12
N THR A 222 -9.33 1.88 -12.89
CA THR A 222 -8.44 2.93 -12.42
C THR A 222 -6.99 2.63 -12.83
N LYS A 223 -6.31 3.61 -13.45
CA LYS A 223 -4.87 3.54 -13.73
C LYS A 223 -4.06 3.71 -12.43
N ILE A 224 -2.76 3.43 -12.45
CA ILE A 224 -1.86 3.94 -11.41
C ILE A 224 -1.97 5.47 -11.45
N SER A 225 -2.80 6.04 -10.59
CA SER A 225 -2.56 7.39 -10.11
C SER A 225 -1.45 7.24 -9.10
N ASN A 226 -0.42 8.10 -9.16
CA ASN A 226 0.37 8.37 -7.96
C ASN A 226 -0.67 8.72 -6.90
N ALA A 227 -0.89 7.81 -5.95
CA ALA A 227 -1.76 8.10 -4.82
C ALA A 227 -1.30 9.48 -4.34
N LYS A 228 -2.23 10.42 -4.15
CA LYS A 228 -1.92 11.56 -3.29
C LYS A 228 -1.34 10.88 -2.07
N LYS A 229 -0.02 11.03 -1.86
CA LYS A 229 0.61 10.46 -0.69
C LYS A 229 -0.34 10.86 0.42
N ILE A 230 -0.86 9.89 1.16
CA ILE A 230 -1.24 10.21 2.52
C ILE A 230 0.10 10.62 3.11
N ASN A 231 0.44 11.90 2.97
CA ASN A 231 1.48 12.55 3.72
C ASN A 231 0.93 12.69 5.15
N ALA A 232 0.42 11.60 5.73
CA ALA A 232 0.88 11.26 7.04
C ALA A 232 2.35 10.86 6.82
N SER A 233 3.21 11.87 6.64
CA SER A 233 4.48 11.78 7.32
C SER A 233 4.08 11.42 8.74
N TYR A 234 4.24 10.16 9.10
CA TYR A 234 4.23 9.76 10.48
C TYR A 234 5.15 10.78 11.15
N SER A 235 4.54 11.70 11.89
CA SER A 235 5.20 12.25 13.06
C SER A 235 5.45 11.00 13.90
N ILE A 236 6.55 10.30 13.62
CA ILE A 236 7.29 9.55 14.63
C ILE A 236 7.25 10.52 15.79
N ARG A 237 6.37 10.25 16.77
CA ARG A 237 6.14 11.16 17.89
C ARG A 237 7.52 11.42 18.44
N ALA A 238 8.08 12.58 18.13
CA ALA A 238 9.40 12.94 18.58
C ALA A 238 9.25 12.86 20.09
N ASN A 239 10.04 12.01 20.74
CA ASN A 239 10.02 11.96 22.19
C ASN A 239 10.19 13.42 22.66
N PRO A 240 9.17 14.04 23.28
CA PRO A 240 9.16 15.48 23.54
C PRO A 240 10.32 15.91 24.45
N ASP A 241 10.94 14.93 25.12
CA ASP A 241 12.03 15.09 26.06
C ASP A 241 13.42 14.85 25.45
N HIS A 242 13.51 14.47 24.16
CA HIS A 242 14.79 14.19 23.52
C HIS A 242 15.34 15.45 22.82
N LYS A 243 16.38 16.06 23.40
CA LYS A 243 17.10 17.28 22.95
C LYS A 243 17.60 17.30 21.48
N LYS A 244 17.44 16.22 20.73
CA LYS A 244 17.80 16.13 19.31
C LYS A 244 16.78 16.84 18.40
N TRP A 245 15.54 17.01 18.85
CA TRP A 245 14.42 17.48 18.02
C TRP A 245 14.06 18.95 18.22
N TYR A 246 14.60 19.61 19.25
CA TYR A 246 14.39 21.03 19.53
C TYR A 246 15.65 21.65 20.13
N SER A 247 15.91 22.92 19.79
CA SER A 247 17.02 23.70 20.30
C SER A 247 16.71 24.41 21.62
N SER A 248 15.42 24.54 21.98
CA SER A 248 14.98 25.20 23.21
C SER A 248 13.63 24.67 23.73
N PRO A 249 13.33 24.82 25.05
CA PRO A 249 12.02 24.45 25.61
C PRO A 249 10.83 25.15 24.95
N VAL A 250 11.04 26.36 24.44
CA VAL A 250 10.02 27.15 23.74
C VAL A 250 9.69 26.52 22.38
N GLU A 251 10.72 26.09 21.66
CA GLU A 251 10.56 25.38 20.38
C GLU A 251 9.87 24.04 20.57
N SER A 252 10.27 23.26 21.58
CA SER A 252 9.60 22.00 21.94
C SER A 252 8.10 22.20 22.19
N LYS A 253 7.75 23.25 22.96
CA LYS A 253 6.34 23.57 23.25
C LYS A 253 5.55 23.93 21.99
N ILE A 254 6.12 24.71 21.07
CA ILE A 254 5.46 25.06 19.81
C ILE A 254 5.25 23.82 18.93
N ILE A 255 6.29 22.99 18.77
CA ILE A 255 6.23 21.74 18.00
C ILE A 255 5.16 20.82 18.59
N SER A 256 5.15 20.63 19.91
CA SER A 256 4.15 19.80 20.60
C SER A 256 2.72 20.31 20.41
N LEU A 257 2.50 21.64 20.41
CA LEU A 257 1.18 22.22 20.15
C LEU A 257 0.71 21.99 18.71
N ILE A 258 1.63 22.03 17.75
CA ILE A 258 1.35 21.75 16.33
C ILE A 258 1.03 20.27 16.14
N GLU A 259 1.88 19.38 16.68
CA GLU A 259 1.72 17.93 16.57
C GLU A 259 0.41 17.44 17.19
N ASN A 260 -0.04 18.07 18.27
CA ASN A 260 -1.31 17.74 18.93
C ASN A 260 -2.53 18.48 18.34
N GLY A 261 -2.36 19.27 17.27
CA GLY A 261 -3.45 20.06 16.66
C GLY A 261 -4.05 21.13 17.59
N MET A 262 -3.30 21.55 18.62
CA MET A 262 -3.75 22.51 19.64
C MET A 262 -3.23 23.93 19.42
N ILE A 263 -2.39 24.15 18.41
CA ILE A 263 -1.72 25.44 18.17
C ILE A 263 -2.74 26.58 17.93
N ASP A 264 -3.80 26.34 17.16
CA ASP A 264 -4.83 27.34 16.86
C ASP A 264 -5.61 27.77 18.11
N GLY A 265 -5.97 26.80 18.96
CA GLY A 265 -6.60 27.07 20.25
C GLY A 265 -5.66 27.85 21.17
N PHE A 266 -4.37 27.49 21.18
CA PHE A 266 -3.36 28.13 22.02
C PHE A 266 -3.10 29.59 21.64
N ILE A 267 -3.14 29.95 20.36
CA ILE A 267 -2.90 31.32 19.88
C ILE A 267 -4.17 32.18 19.76
N SER A 268 -5.36 31.59 19.91
CA SER A 268 -6.65 32.27 19.71
C SER A 268 -6.80 33.58 20.48
N ASP A 269 -6.35 33.62 21.74
CA ASP A 269 -6.35 34.81 22.59
C ASP A 269 -5.21 35.79 22.27
N CYS A 270 -4.25 35.39 21.44
CA CYS A 270 -3.12 36.20 20.97
C CYS A 270 -3.40 36.88 19.62
N MET A 271 -4.56 36.66 19.00
CA MET A 271 -4.94 37.27 17.73
C MET A 271 -5.43 38.72 17.91
N PHE A 272 -5.18 39.58 16.92
CA PHE A 272 -5.83 40.89 16.85
C PHE A 272 -7.33 40.72 16.51
N LYS A 273 -8.23 41.38 17.26
CA LYS A 273 -9.69 41.17 17.11
C LYS A 273 -10.26 41.46 15.72
N ASN A 274 -9.61 42.36 14.96
CA ASN A 274 -10.12 42.87 13.67
C ASN A 274 -9.15 42.59 12.51
N VAL A 275 -8.07 41.85 12.76
CA VAL A 275 -7.05 41.52 11.75
C VAL A 275 -6.66 40.08 12.02
N ASN A 276 -6.69 39.21 11.02
CA ASN A 276 -6.27 37.80 11.16
C ASN A 276 -4.74 37.68 11.30
N LYS A 277 -4.16 38.37 12.28
CA LYS A 277 -2.74 38.46 12.55
C LYS A 277 -2.47 38.20 14.02
N ILE A 278 -1.37 37.52 14.28
CA ILE A 278 -0.90 37.23 15.64
C ILE A 278 -0.24 38.48 16.25
N ASN A 279 -0.62 38.81 17.48
CA ASN A 279 0.11 39.73 18.33
C ASN A 279 1.33 39.02 18.94
N ILE A 280 2.48 39.12 18.26
CA ILE A 280 3.74 38.47 18.66
C ILE A 280 4.16 38.83 20.09
N LYS A 281 3.90 40.05 20.57
CA LYS A 281 4.22 40.45 21.95
C LYS A 281 3.41 39.65 22.97
N LYS A 282 2.10 39.50 22.71
CA LYS A 282 1.22 38.72 23.58
C LYS A 282 1.56 37.23 23.55
N LEU A 283 1.91 36.71 22.37
CA LEU A 283 2.36 35.33 22.21
C LEU A 283 3.69 35.08 22.94
N ALA A 284 4.65 36.00 22.84
CA ALA A 284 5.95 35.90 23.50
C ALA A 284 5.82 35.84 25.03
N LEU A 285 4.94 36.67 25.61
CA LEU A 285 4.57 36.60 27.03
C LEU A 285 3.96 35.24 27.40
N LYS A 286 3.03 34.73 26.58
CA LYS A 286 2.37 33.44 26.80
C LYS A 286 3.32 32.24 26.69
N LEU A 287 4.36 32.36 25.86
CA LEU A 287 5.42 31.37 25.69
C LEU A 287 6.60 31.56 26.64
N ASN A 288 6.58 32.61 27.48
CA ASN A 288 7.67 33.01 28.37
C ASN A 288 9.02 33.14 27.64
N CYS A 289 9.04 33.86 26.52
CA CYS A 289 10.24 34.09 25.72
C CYS A 289 10.28 35.50 25.11
N SER A 290 11.34 35.83 24.37
CA SER A 290 11.44 37.12 23.69
C SER A 290 10.58 37.17 22.41
N ASP A 291 10.09 38.36 22.03
CA ASP A 291 9.38 38.59 20.76
C ASP A 291 10.12 38.02 19.55
N LYS A 292 11.45 38.20 19.53
CA LYS A 292 12.33 37.70 18.47
C LYS A 292 12.35 36.18 18.43
N THR A 293 12.39 35.53 19.59
CA THR A 293 12.36 34.07 19.73
C THR A 293 11.02 33.50 19.31
N ALA A 294 9.91 34.08 19.79
CA ALA A 294 8.55 33.67 19.42
C ALA A 294 8.33 33.79 17.90
N LYS A 295 8.69 34.95 17.32
CA LYS A 295 8.57 35.17 15.88
C LYS A 295 9.44 34.21 15.06
N LYS A 296 10.67 33.94 15.52
CA LYS A 296 11.59 33.00 14.84
C LYS A 296 10.97 31.61 14.74
N PHE A 297 10.49 31.04 15.85
CA PHE A 297 9.96 29.68 15.85
C PHE A 297 8.59 29.57 15.17
N MET A 298 7.74 30.59 15.27
CA MET A 298 6.49 30.62 14.49
C MET A 298 6.77 30.65 12.99
N ASN A 299 7.73 31.47 12.52
CA ASN A 299 8.15 31.48 11.11
C ASN A 299 8.70 30.11 10.65
N GLN A 300 9.38 29.40 11.55
CA GLN A 300 10.07 28.15 11.22
C GLN A 300 9.11 26.95 11.18
N HIS A 301 8.13 26.90 12.10
CA HIS A 301 7.30 25.71 12.31
C HIS A 301 5.83 25.90 11.94
N ALA A 302 5.33 27.13 11.94
CA ALA A 302 3.95 27.44 11.55
C ALA A 302 3.83 28.76 10.76
N PRO A 303 4.52 28.90 9.61
CA PRO A 303 4.49 30.13 8.81
C PRO A 303 3.08 30.47 8.32
N TYR A 304 2.23 29.46 8.10
CA TYR A 304 0.83 29.62 7.68
C TYR A 304 -0.04 30.40 8.67
N LEU A 305 0.41 30.59 9.92
CA LEU A 305 -0.28 31.39 10.94
C LEU A 305 0.14 32.85 10.97
N LEU A 306 1.15 33.23 10.16
CA LEU A 306 1.70 34.57 10.11
C LEU A 306 1.34 35.34 8.83
N ASP A 307 0.75 34.64 7.85
CA ASP A 307 0.16 35.19 6.62
C ASP A 307 -1.24 35.77 6.87
#